data_AF-A0A132A2Q5-F1
#
_entry.id   AF-A0A132A2Q5-F1
#
_cell.length_a   1.000
_cell.length_b   1.000
_cell.length_c   1.000
_cell.angle_alpha   90.00
_cell.angle_beta   90.00
_cell.angle_gamma   90.00
#
_symmetry.space_group_name_H-M   'P 1'
#
loop_
_entity.id
_entity.type
_entity.pdbx_description
1 polymer ?
#
loop_
_entity_poly.entity_id
_entity_poly.type
_entity_poly.pdbx_seq_one_letter_code
_entity_poly.pdbx_strand_id
1 'polypeptide(L)'
;MKYDGHHRRHGRSSSSIRSNDFQYRRRDISQTGSIPVVNDPAEISMDSSIFNDDSSLNSVNEQNKNKRSPILKTYSTSNKNINFTHIEFDPITGNVYVGASNWIFQLESRSLRVEHAVRTGPIRDSPVCPPSDCTGVDLNFVQITNNINKILLVEPYARMLVVCGSVHQGGCTRHRLDDISQHEDLVPLPVAANDENSSTIAFVGPARYFGVQLTPILYVAATDTRLGPYRDMVPSIAGRSLESSRLFTIIDRGFADSARVDISSNIRDYFLVHYVYGFYANDYVYFAQVQRKSYLRTMEELAGTDLTESLRLESGSLVLIGVFTNSRQDHTNKPGGRSAVCVFPIAQIEQSFTENIHLCYNGSVFSRNMDYIAGSVNQCPEPGVGGFFFSYLFFFFFGFPITYCWYL
;
A
#
# COMPACT_ATOMS: atom_id res chain seq x y z
N MET A 1 -34.89 -42.22 -39.51
CA MET A 1 -34.12 -41.23 -38.71
C MET A 1 -34.48 -41.50 -37.25
N LYS A 2 -33.77 -42.41 -36.55
CA LYS A 2 -32.57 -42.20 -35.71
C LYS A 2 -32.82 -41.17 -34.58
N TYR A 3 -32.64 -41.43 -33.28
CA TYR A 3 -32.30 -42.63 -32.49
C TYR A 3 -32.74 -42.35 -31.04
N ASP A 4 -33.22 -43.40 -30.37
CA ASP A 4 -33.69 -43.43 -28.98
C ASP A 4 -32.54 -43.66 -27.98
N GLY A 5 -32.78 -43.35 -26.71
CA GLY A 5 -31.77 -43.28 -25.65
C GLY A 5 -31.34 -44.62 -25.02
N HIS A 6 -30.38 -44.53 -24.08
CA HIS A 6 -30.10 -45.60 -23.12
C HIS A 6 -29.63 -45.06 -21.77
N HIS A 7 -30.44 -45.38 -20.74
CA HIS A 7 -30.09 -45.36 -19.32
C HIS A 7 -29.09 -46.47 -18.96
N ARG A 8 -28.20 -46.21 -17.99
CA ARG A 8 -27.62 -47.24 -17.12
C ARG A 8 -27.70 -46.83 -15.65
N ARG A 9 -28.27 -47.74 -14.85
CA ARG A 9 -28.28 -47.78 -13.38
C ARG A 9 -27.03 -48.47 -12.85
N HIS A 10 -26.63 -48.13 -11.63
CA HIS A 10 -26.16 -48.95 -10.49
C HIS A 10 -25.62 -47.94 -9.46
N GLY A 11 -25.81 -48.00 -8.14
CA GLY A 11 -26.28 -49.00 -7.18
C GLY A 11 -25.52 -48.71 -5.87
N ARG A 12 -26.25 -48.42 -4.78
CA ARG A 12 -25.73 -48.13 -3.43
C ARG A 12 -24.96 -49.31 -2.82
N SER A 13 -23.94 -49.05 -2.00
CA SER A 13 -23.86 -49.66 -0.66
C SER A 13 -22.99 -48.84 0.31
N SER A 14 -23.59 -48.55 1.45
CA SER A 14 -23.03 -48.04 2.71
C SER A 14 -22.17 -49.08 3.43
N SER A 15 -21.13 -48.64 4.16
CA SER A 15 -20.83 -49.18 5.50
C SER A 15 -19.96 -48.22 6.31
N SER A 16 -20.24 -48.21 7.61
CA SER A 16 -19.80 -47.30 8.67
C SER A 16 -19.21 -48.11 9.81
N ILE A 17 -18.00 -47.83 10.31
CA ILE A 17 -17.49 -48.20 11.67
C ILE A 17 -16.34 -47.22 12.00
N ARG A 18 -16.50 -46.21 12.88
CA ARG A 18 -16.36 -46.15 14.36
C ARG A 18 -14.95 -46.34 14.94
N SER A 19 -14.47 -45.25 15.55
CA SER A 19 -13.70 -45.05 16.80
C SER A 19 -12.72 -46.12 17.32
N ASN A 20 -11.55 -45.64 17.77
CA ASN A 20 -11.09 -45.87 19.15
C ASN A 20 -10.05 -44.83 19.60
N ASP A 21 -10.32 -44.29 20.79
CA ASP A 21 -9.44 -43.55 21.69
C ASP A 21 -8.19 -44.36 22.09
N PHE A 22 -7.09 -43.67 22.41
CA PHE A 22 -6.17 -44.15 23.46
C PHE A 22 -5.54 -42.98 24.23
N GLN A 23 -5.87 -42.94 25.53
CA GLN A 23 -5.36 -42.04 26.56
C GLN A 23 -3.95 -42.41 27.06
N TYR A 24 -3.19 -41.37 27.37
CA TYR A 24 -2.33 -41.14 28.56
C TYR A 24 -1.44 -42.28 29.12
N ARG A 25 -0.12 -42.05 29.13
CA ARG A 25 0.75 -42.60 30.19
C ARG A 25 1.94 -41.68 30.48
N ARG A 26 1.96 -41.14 31.72
CA ARG A 26 3.12 -40.55 32.38
C ARG A 26 4.23 -41.60 32.56
N ARG A 27 5.49 -41.15 32.48
CA ARG A 27 6.56 -41.63 33.35
C ARG A 27 7.64 -40.55 33.51
N ASP A 28 7.81 -40.10 34.74
CA ASP A 28 8.93 -39.31 35.25
C ASP A 28 10.22 -40.14 35.25
N ILE A 29 11.35 -39.56 34.83
CA ILE A 29 12.68 -39.76 35.44
C ILE A 29 13.47 -38.43 35.35
N SER A 30 13.79 -37.92 36.54
CA SER A 30 14.77 -36.86 36.83
C SER A 30 16.21 -37.36 36.76
N GLN A 31 17.15 -36.51 36.29
CA GLN A 31 18.43 -36.14 36.95
C GLN A 31 19.33 -35.35 35.97
N THR A 32 19.43 -34.02 36.14
CA THR A 32 20.55 -33.23 36.74
C THR A 32 21.63 -32.78 35.74
N GLY A 33 21.73 -31.46 35.55
CA GLY A 33 22.76 -30.77 34.78
C GLY A 33 22.52 -29.25 34.78
N SER A 34 22.82 -28.60 35.90
CA SER A 34 22.69 -27.17 36.23
C SER A 34 23.91 -26.36 35.70
N ILE A 35 23.80 -25.17 35.07
CA ILE A 35 23.88 -23.76 35.58
C ILE A 35 24.48 -22.91 34.37
N PRO A 36 24.33 -21.56 34.20
CA PRO A 36 23.44 -20.57 34.81
C PRO A 36 22.59 -19.74 33.80
N VAL A 37 21.56 -19.12 34.37
CA VAL A 37 20.84 -17.94 33.88
C VAL A 37 21.71 -16.70 34.11
N VAL A 38 21.93 -15.87 33.09
CA VAL A 38 22.42 -14.49 33.24
C VAL A 38 21.23 -13.57 33.03
N ASN A 39 20.72 -13.04 34.15
CA ASN A 39 19.91 -11.83 34.17
C ASN A 39 20.90 -10.67 34.24
N ASP A 40 20.82 -9.72 33.32
CA ASP A 40 21.20 -8.34 33.60
C ASP A 40 20.35 -7.37 32.75
N PRO A 41 19.87 -6.27 33.34
CA PRO A 41 19.11 -5.24 32.65
C PRO A 41 20.05 -4.26 31.95
N ALA A 42 19.87 -4.02 30.65
CA ALA A 42 20.57 -2.94 29.98
C ALA A 42 19.84 -1.62 30.25
N GLU A 43 20.32 -0.88 31.26
CA GLU A 43 20.00 0.52 31.48
C GLU A 43 20.38 1.36 30.25
N ILE A 44 19.41 2.11 29.72
CA ILE A 44 19.65 3.15 28.73
C ILE A 44 20.13 4.40 29.48
N SER A 45 21.44 4.64 29.47
CA SER A 45 22.04 5.84 30.04
C SER A 45 21.67 7.07 29.22
N MET A 46 20.98 8.03 29.84
CA MET A 46 20.90 9.42 29.40
C MET A 46 22.18 10.13 29.82
N ASP A 47 22.82 10.84 28.89
CA ASP A 47 23.85 11.82 29.25
C ASP A 47 23.43 13.20 28.75
N SER A 48 23.24 14.12 29.70
CA SER A 48 22.94 15.52 29.48
C SER A 48 24.12 16.33 29.99
N SER A 49 25.04 16.69 29.10
CA SER A 49 26.16 17.55 29.46
C SER A 49 25.76 19.03 29.42
N ILE A 50 25.77 19.62 30.61
CA ILE A 50 25.76 21.05 30.90
C ILE A 50 27.20 21.55 30.73
N PHE A 51 27.40 22.66 30.01
CA PHE A 51 28.62 23.47 30.12
C PHE A 51 28.22 24.94 30.31
N ASN A 52 28.53 25.45 31.50
CA ASN A 52 28.70 26.88 31.76
C ASN A 52 30.19 27.21 31.56
N ASP A 53 30.49 28.31 30.88
CA ASP A 53 31.56 29.20 31.30
C ASP A 53 31.40 30.61 30.71
N ASP A 54 31.87 31.57 31.50
CA ASP A 54 31.52 32.98 31.51
C ASP A 54 32.59 33.88 30.84
N SER A 55 32.16 35.09 30.47
CA SER A 55 32.92 36.34 30.32
C SER A 55 33.75 36.67 29.04
N SER A 56 33.23 37.70 28.35
CA SER A 56 33.90 38.99 28.03
C SER A 56 34.01 39.43 26.56
N LEU A 57 34.06 40.76 26.40
CA LEU A 57 33.47 41.64 25.38
C LEU A 57 34.22 41.80 24.03
N ASN A 58 33.44 42.29 23.05
CA ASN A 58 33.76 43.12 21.88
C ASN A 58 34.23 42.47 20.56
N SER A 59 33.35 42.46 19.55
CA SER A 59 33.27 43.56 18.56
C SER A 59 32.24 43.22 17.47
N VAL A 60 31.50 44.25 17.05
CA VAL A 60 30.50 44.20 15.98
C VAL A 60 31.21 44.39 14.64
N ASN A 61 31.17 43.41 13.74
CA ASN A 61 30.46 43.53 12.45
C ASN A 61 30.69 42.32 11.51
N GLU A 62 29.63 42.12 10.72
CA GLU A 62 29.63 41.66 9.33
C GLU A 62 29.50 40.15 8.98
N GLN A 63 28.41 39.91 8.23
CA GLN A 63 28.20 38.91 7.17
C GLN A 63 27.53 37.56 7.51
N ASN A 64 26.20 37.56 7.26
CA ASN A 64 25.44 36.55 6.53
C ASN A 64 26.09 35.16 6.35
N LYS A 65 25.69 34.19 7.18
CA LYS A 65 25.70 32.76 6.83
C LYS A 65 24.42 32.10 7.31
N ASN A 66 23.58 31.68 6.36
CA ASN A 66 22.60 30.60 6.46
C ASN A 66 21.90 30.46 7.82
N LYS A 67 20.88 31.29 8.06
CA LYS A 67 19.89 31.02 9.11
C LYS A 67 19.03 29.84 8.65
N ARG A 68 19.59 28.62 8.69
CA ARG A 68 18.78 27.40 8.64
C ARG A 68 17.72 27.57 9.71
N SER A 69 16.46 27.40 9.34
CA SER A 69 15.36 27.30 10.30
C SER A 69 15.83 26.39 11.44
N PRO A 70 15.74 26.83 12.71
CA PRO A 70 16.25 26.04 13.81
C PRO A 70 15.53 24.70 13.79
N ILE A 71 16.29 23.62 13.72
CA ILE A 71 15.75 22.27 13.88
C ILE A 71 15.09 22.24 15.26
N LEU A 72 13.76 22.18 15.29
CA LEU A 72 13.01 22.27 16.55
C LEU A 72 13.23 21.01 17.39
N LYS A 73 13.04 19.84 16.76
CA LYS A 73 13.27 18.51 17.32
C LYS A 73 13.65 17.54 16.22
N THR A 74 14.36 16.47 16.60
CA THR A 74 14.73 15.39 15.70
C THR A 74 14.79 14.09 16.48
N TYR A 75 14.29 13.03 15.87
CA TYR A 75 14.52 11.66 16.30
C TYR A 75 15.45 10.99 15.31
N SER A 76 16.47 10.31 15.81
CA SER A 76 17.37 9.46 15.03
C SER A 76 17.70 8.20 15.82
N THR A 77 17.98 7.12 15.11
CA THR A 77 18.42 5.85 15.70
C THR A 77 19.90 5.63 15.41
N SER A 78 20.63 5.11 16.40
CA SER A 78 22.03 4.70 16.23
C SER A 78 22.15 3.40 15.43
N ASN A 79 21.07 2.62 15.34
CA ASN A 79 21.04 1.35 14.63
C ASN A 79 20.85 1.57 13.12
N LYS A 80 21.94 1.44 12.36
CA LYS A 80 21.95 1.61 10.90
C LYS A 80 21.13 0.58 10.13
N ASN A 81 20.70 -0.52 10.76
CA ASN A 81 19.87 -1.54 10.12
C ASN A 81 18.37 -1.15 10.09
N ILE A 82 17.99 -0.08 10.79
CA ILE A 82 16.62 0.42 10.81
C ILE A 82 16.50 1.49 9.74
N ASN A 83 15.77 1.17 8.68
CA ASN A 83 15.40 2.13 7.63
C ASN A 83 13.96 2.59 7.87
N PHE A 84 13.72 3.89 8.00
CA PHE A 84 12.37 4.44 8.12
C PHE A 84 11.69 4.46 6.74
N THR A 85 10.47 3.94 6.65
CA THR A 85 9.75 3.81 5.38
C THR A 85 8.51 4.69 5.34
N HIS A 86 7.72 4.72 6.41
CA HIS A 86 6.47 5.48 6.47
C HIS A 86 6.38 6.28 7.76
N ILE A 87 5.64 7.38 7.70
CA ILE A 87 5.28 8.22 8.84
C ILE A 87 3.79 8.52 8.75
N GLU A 88 3.09 8.43 9.87
CA GLU A 88 1.66 8.70 9.95
C GLU A 88 1.38 9.54 11.20
N PHE A 89 0.53 10.55 11.06
CA PHE A 89 0.19 11.46 12.15
C PHE A 89 -1.28 11.28 12.53
N ASP A 90 -1.56 11.05 13.82
CA ASP A 90 -2.92 11.08 14.33
C ASP A 90 -3.27 12.51 14.80
N PRO A 91 -4.18 13.21 14.10
CA PRO A 91 -4.57 14.57 14.45
C PRO A 91 -5.36 14.65 15.77
N ILE A 92 -5.90 13.55 16.27
CA ILE A 92 -6.72 13.52 17.48
C ILE A 92 -5.83 13.45 18.72
N THR A 93 -4.93 12.47 18.78
CA THR A 93 -4.01 12.30 19.93
C THR A 93 -2.77 13.18 19.81
N GLY A 94 -2.40 13.57 18.58
CA GLY A 94 -1.12 14.19 18.31
C GLY A 94 0.04 13.21 18.37
N ASN A 95 -0.18 11.90 18.28
CA ASN A 95 0.91 10.94 18.19
C ASN A 95 1.42 10.82 16.75
N VAL A 96 2.71 10.55 16.61
CA VAL A 96 3.38 10.27 15.34
C VAL A 96 3.78 8.80 15.33
N TYR A 97 3.33 8.04 14.34
CA TYR A 97 3.72 6.66 14.13
C TYR A 97 4.74 6.59 13.01
N VAL A 98 5.78 5.77 13.19
CA VAL A 98 6.84 5.57 12.18
C VAL A 98 6.99 4.09 11.91
N GLY A 99 6.84 3.72 10.64
CA GLY A 99 7.09 2.38 10.13
C GLY A 99 8.53 2.27 9.65
N ALA A 100 9.17 1.14 9.95
CA ALA A 100 10.57 0.91 9.62
C ALA A 100 10.84 -0.54 9.27
N SER A 101 12.06 -0.83 8.80
CA SER A 101 12.56 -2.19 8.69
C SER A 101 12.62 -2.84 10.07
N ASN A 102 11.85 -3.90 10.27
CA ASN A 102 11.74 -4.72 11.47
C ASN A 102 11.14 -4.03 12.71
N TRP A 103 10.63 -2.80 12.58
CA TRP A 103 10.18 -2.00 13.71
C TRP A 103 9.00 -1.09 13.34
N ILE A 104 8.15 -0.82 14.33
CA ILE A 104 7.24 0.32 14.33
C ILE A 104 7.45 1.13 15.61
N PHE A 105 7.32 2.44 15.52
CA PHE A 105 7.53 3.38 16.63
C PHE A 105 6.30 4.26 16.83
N GLN A 106 5.98 4.56 18.08
CA GLN A 106 5.04 5.60 18.49
C GLN A 106 5.84 6.69 19.18
N LEU A 107 5.72 7.91 18.68
CA LEU A 107 6.43 9.09 19.16
C LEU A 107 5.43 10.16 19.58
N GLU A 108 5.75 10.85 20.67
CA GLU A 108 5.02 12.05 21.08
C GLU A 108 5.33 13.21 20.11
N SER A 109 4.32 13.85 19.50
CA SER A 109 4.53 14.88 18.46
C SER A 109 5.42 16.05 18.86
N ARG A 110 5.40 16.48 20.14
CA ARG A 110 6.08 17.70 20.57
C ARG A 110 7.57 17.51 20.76
N SER A 111 7.98 16.37 21.31
CA SER A 111 9.38 16.08 21.62
C SER A 111 10.02 15.12 20.63
N LEU A 112 9.23 14.37 19.85
CA LEU A 112 9.65 13.19 19.09
C LEU A 112 10.34 12.14 19.96
N ARG A 113 9.99 12.08 21.25
CA ARG A 113 10.43 11.01 22.14
C ARG A 113 9.64 9.75 21.82
N VAL A 114 10.35 8.63 21.72
CA VAL A 114 9.74 7.31 21.53
C VAL A 114 9.02 6.91 22.82
N GLU A 115 7.72 6.68 22.72
CA GLU A 115 6.90 6.12 23.80
C GLU A 115 6.87 4.59 23.73
N HIS A 116 6.68 4.06 22.52
CA HIS A 116 6.65 2.63 22.26
C HIS A 116 7.47 2.29 21.01
N ALA A 117 8.19 1.17 21.06
CA ALA A 117 8.91 0.59 19.95
C ALA A 117 8.60 -0.91 19.89
N VAL A 118 7.97 -1.36 18.81
CA VAL A 118 7.55 -2.76 18.64
C VAL A 118 8.34 -3.39 17.53
N ARG A 119 8.95 -4.53 17.82
CA ARG A 119 9.75 -5.29 16.87
C ARG A 119 8.83 -6.16 16.01
N THR A 120 8.86 -5.95 14.70
CA THR A 120 8.06 -6.68 13.71
C THR A 120 8.88 -7.71 12.92
N GLY A 121 10.20 -7.76 13.12
CA GLY A 121 11.09 -8.75 12.49
C GLY A 121 12.56 -8.64 12.92
N PRO A 122 13.50 -9.27 12.19
CA PRO A 122 13.25 -10.23 11.12
C PRO A 122 12.59 -11.51 11.64
N ILE A 123 11.94 -12.24 10.74
CA ILE A 123 11.28 -13.52 11.05
C ILE A 123 11.69 -14.60 10.05
N ARG A 124 11.41 -15.87 10.37
CA ARG A 124 11.63 -16.98 9.43
C ARG A 124 10.50 -16.97 8.39
N ASP A 125 10.81 -16.58 7.16
CA ASP A 125 9.83 -16.45 6.08
C ASP A 125 10.43 -16.83 4.72
N SER A 126 9.56 -17.05 3.74
CA SER A 126 9.90 -17.30 2.34
C SER A 126 8.76 -16.86 1.42
N PRO A 127 9.04 -16.39 0.19
CA PRO A 127 8.00 -16.13 -0.80
C PRO A 127 7.09 -17.33 -1.10
N VAL A 128 7.54 -18.56 -0.84
CA VAL A 128 6.70 -19.76 -1.01
C VAL A 128 5.82 -20.11 0.21
N CYS A 129 6.00 -19.42 1.34
CA CYS A 129 5.16 -19.64 2.52
C CYS A 129 3.75 -19.09 2.31
N PRO A 130 2.70 -19.72 2.87
CA PRO A 130 1.38 -19.14 2.84
C PRO A 130 1.34 -17.81 3.64
N PRO A 131 0.28 -16.99 3.47
CA PRO A 131 0.11 -15.72 4.21
C PRO A 131 -0.03 -15.86 5.73
N SER A 132 -0.05 -17.09 6.25
CA SER A 132 0.02 -17.44 7.67
C SER A 132 1.46 -17.71 8.09
N ASP A 133 1.76 -18.82 8.76
CA ASP A 133 3.11 -19.27 9.04
C ASP A 133 3.71 -20.17 7.93
N CYS A 134 5.01 -20.40 7.98
CA CYS A 134 5.69 -21.32 7.06
C CYS A 134 5.51 -22.81 7.44
N THR A 135 4.43 -23.18 8.14
CA THR A 135 4.22 -24.58 8.51
C THR A 135 3.98 -25.44 7.26
N GLY A 136 4.65 -26.59 7.17
CA GLY A 136 4.57 -27.49 6.02
C GLY A 136 5.43 -27.11 4.80
N VAL A 137 6.19 -26.01 4.87
CA VAL A 137 7.19 -25.66 3.83
C VAL A 137 8.54 -26.29 4.18
N ASP A 138 9.28 -26.77 3.18
CA ASP A 138 10.64 -27.26 3.40
C ASP A 138 11.53 -26.13 3.95
N LEU A 139 12.17 -26.40 5.09
CA LEU A 139 13.02 -25.49 5.84
C LEU A 139 14.21 -24.96 5.02
N ASN A 140 14.61 -25.66 3.95
CA ASN A 140 15.65 -25.19 3.03
C ASN A 140 15.27 -23.90 2.29
N PHE A 141 13.97 -23.66 2.08
CA PHE A 141 13.47 -22.44 1.44
C PHE A 141 13.17 -21.31 2.43
N VAL A 142 13.18 -21.59 3.74
CA VAL A 142 12.79 -20.65 4.80
C VAL A 142 14.01 -19.99 5.41
N GLN A 143 14.10 -18.67 5.29
CA GLN A 143 15.24 -17.88 5.75
C GLN A 143 14.83 -16.79 6.73
N ILE A 144 15.79 -16.27 7.50
CA ILE A 144 15.57 -15.08 8.33
C ILE A 144 15.45 -13.89 7.39
N THR A 145 14.24 -13.33 7.30
CA THR A 145 13.87 -12.29 6.34
C THR A 145 13.44 -11.03 7.09
N ASN A 146 13.93 -9.88 6.63
CA ASN A 146 13.54 -8.59 7.19
C ASN A 146 12.07 -8.29 6.86
N ASN A 147 11.36 -7.75 7.83
CA ASN A 147 10.01 -7.24 7.68
C ASN A 147 10.06 -5.75 7.34
N ILE A 148 9.83 -5.40 6.08
CA ILE A 148 9.78 -4.00 5.63
C ILE A 148 8.35 -3.50 5.78
N ASN A 149 8.14 -2.39 6.50
CA ASN A 149 6.82 -1.79 6.60
C ASN A 149 6.37 -1.23 5.24
N LYS A 150 5.24 -1.72 4.73
CA LYS A 150 4.64 -1.39 3.42
C LYS A 150 3.38 -0.54 3.53
N ILE A 151 2.65 -0.65 4.63
CA ILE A 151 1.47 0.17 4.93
C ILE A 151 1.57 0.59 6.40
N LEU A 152 1.31 1.87 6.64
CA LEU A 152 1.16 2.46 7.96
C LEU A 152 0.07 3.53 7.85
N LEU A 153 -1.10 3.29 8.45
CA LEU A 153 -2.21 4.25 8.39
C LEU A 153 -3.05 4.22 9.65
N VAL A 154 -3.62 5.38 10.00
CA VAL A 154 -4.59 5.50 11.08
C VAL A 154 -5.98 5.17 10.54
N GLU A 155 -6.65 4.22 11.18
CA GLU A 155 -8.08 3.96 11.00
C GLU A 155 -8.88 4.78 12.04
N PRO A 156 -9.51 5.90 11.65
CA PRO A 156 -10.04 6.85 12.63
C PRO A 156 -11.27 6.32 13.38
N TYR A 157 -12.04 5.42 12.80
CA TYR A 157 -13.31 4.96 13.38
C TYR A 157 -13.11 3.92 14.48
N ALA A 158 -12.28 2.90 14.23
CA ALA A 158 -11.96 1.90 15.25
C ALA A 158 -10.81 2.33 16.18
N ARG A 159 -10.16 3.47 15.91
CA ARG A 159 -8.97 3.95 16.62
C ARG A 159 -7.84 2.91 16.64
N MET A 160 -7.54 2.36 15.47
CA MET A 160 -6.47 1.39 15.28
C MET A 160 -5.47 1.88 14.25
N LEU A 161 -4.21 1.53 14.43
CA LEU A 161 -3.14 1.68 13.45
C LEU A 161 -3.07 0.39 12.62
N VAL A 162 -3.30 0.48 11.31
CA VAL A 162 -3.13 -0.64 10.39
C VAL A 162 -1.67 -0.67 9.94
N VAL A 163 -1.02 -1.81 10.14
CA VAL A 163 0.40 -2.03 9.81
C VAL A 163 0.50 -3.25 8.90
N CYS A 164 1.07 -3.09 7.71
CA CYS A 164 1.36 -4.23 6.84
C CYS A 164 2.86 -4.32 6.55
N GLY A 165 3.38 -5.55 6.58
CA GLY A 165 4.77 -5.87 6.35
C GLY A 165 5.03 -6.44 4.96
N SER A 166 6.30 -6.68 4.61
CA SER A 166 6.68 -7.42 3.40
C SER A 166 6.62 -8.94 3.61
N VAL A 167 6.75 -9.39 4.85
CA VAL A 167 6.67 -10.81 5.23
C VAL A 167 5.22 -11.30 5.26
N HIS A 168 5.01 -12.61 5.39
CA HIS A 168 3.67 -13.22 5.39
C HIS A 168 2.85 -12.83 4.16
N GLN A 169 3.52 -12.81 2.99
CA GLN A 169 2.92 -12.44 1.71
C GLN A 169 2.33 -11.02 1.64
N GLY A 170 2.79 -10.10 2.47
CA GLY A 170 2.23 -8.75 2.54
C GLY A 170 1.08 -8.63 3.55
N GLY A 171 1.10 -9.43 4.62
CA GLY A 171 0.04 -9.48 5.63
C GLY A 171 -0.01 -8.26 6.54
N CYS A 172 -1.14 -8.08 7.23
CA CYS A 172 -1.43 -6.90 8.04
C CYS A 172 -1.89 -7.26 9.47
N THR A 173 -1.54 -6.38 10.41
CA THR A 173 -1.99 -6.37 11.81
C THR A 173 -2.65 -5.02 12.14
N ARG A 174 -3.43 -4.99 13.23
CA ARG A 174 -4.00 -3.76 13.79
C ARG A 174 -3.48 -3.55 15.20
N HIS A 175 -2.97 -2.36 15.47
CA HIS A 175 -2.40 -1.96 16.75
C HIS A 175 -3.28 -0.88 17.37
N ARG A 176 -3.41 -0.84 18.70
CA ARG A 176 -4.15 0.25 19.36
C ARG A 176 -3.36 1.56 19.23
N LEU A 177 -4.06 2.67 18.97
CA LEU A 177 -3.42 4.00 18.88
C LEU A 177 -2.88 4.50 20.23
N ASP A 178 -3.52 4.11 21.33
CA ASP A 178 -3.08 4.56 22.65
C ASP A 178 -1.77 3.86 23.09
N ASP A 179 -1.57 2.61 22.67
CA ASP A 179 -0.39 1.79 22.95
C ASP A 179 -0.19 0.77 21.83
N ILE A 180 0.74 1.07 20.90
CA ILE A 180 0.98 0.21 19.74
C ILE A 180 1.57 -1.18 20.09
N SER A 181 1.99 -1.42 21.33
CA SER A 181 2.40 -2.77 21.76
C SER A 181 1.23 -3.73 21.90
N GLN A 182 0.01 -3.19 22.06
CA GLN A 182 -1.23 -3.95 22.08
C GLN A 182 -1.79 -4.08 20.66
N HIS A 183 -1.79 -5.30 20.13
CA HIS A 183 -2.20 -5.55 18.77
C HIS A 183 -3.04 -6.81 18.63
N GLU A 184 -3.86 -6.83 17.58
CA GLU A 184 -4.60 -8.01 17.11
C GLU A 184 -3.64 -8.99 16.43
N ASP A 185 -4.07 -10.24 16.28
CA ASP A 185 -3.30 -11.25 15.54
C ASP A 185 -3.19 -10.89 14.05
N LEU A 186 -2.16 -11.45 13.40
CA LEU A 186 -1.98 -11.33 11.96
C LEU A 186 -3.20 -11.88 11.22
N VAL A 187 -3.76 -11.06 10.31
CA VAL A 187 -4.78 -11.55 9.38
C VAL A 187 -4.07 -12.32 8.27
N PRO A 188 -4.36 -13.63 8.07
CA PRO A 188 -3.65 -14.49 7.11
C PRO A 188 -4.14 -14.25 5.67
N LEU A 189 -4.07 -13.00 5.22
CA LEU A 189 -4.45 -12.55 3.89
C LEU A 189 -3.35 -11.67 3.30
N PRO A 190 -2.97 -11.88 2.03
CA PRO A 190 -1.98 -11.03 1.39
C PRO A 190 -2.65 -9.72 0.95
N VAL A 191 -2.09 -8.59 1.39
CA VAL A 191 -2.63 -7.25 1.16
C VAL A 191 -1.62 -6.37 0.43
N ALA A 192 -0.38 -6.35 0.88
CA ALA A 192 0.70 -5.52 0.35
C ALA A 192 1.64 -6.26 -0.60
N ALA A 193 2.60 -5.54 -1.19
CA ALA A 193 3.74 -6.15 -1.87
C ALA A 193 4.66 -6.87 -0.86
N ASN A 194 5.13 -8.07 -1.20
CA ASN A 194 5.92 -8.93 -0.31
C ASN A 194 7.45 -8.78 -0.46
N ASP A 195 7.90 -7.65 -0.98
CA ASP A 195 9.32 -7.32 -1.14
C ASP A 195 9.62 -5.88 -0.67
N GLU A 196 10.88 -5.51 -0.65
CA GLU A 196 11.30 -4.16 -0.23
C GLU A 196 10.94 -3.10 -1.28
N ASN A 197 11.18 -3.39 -2.56
CA ASN A 197 11.24 -2.38 -3.62
C ASN A 197 9.91 -2.14 -4.34
N SER A 198 8.99 -3.11 -4.38
CA SER A 198 7.73 -2.93 -5.09
C SER A 198 6.78 -2.07 -4.26
N SER A 199 6.12 -1.10 -4.91
CA SER A 199 5.30 -0.10 -4.21
C SER A 199 4.02 -0.68 -3.65
N THR A 200 3.56 -0.10 -2.55
CA THR A 200 2.21 -0.30 -2.01
C THR A 200 1.74 1.04 -1.49
N ILE A 201 0.53 1.44 -1.86
CA ILE A 201 -0.14 2.65 -1.37
C ILE A 201 -1.47 2.21 -0.78
N ALA A 202 -1.79 2.74 0.40
CA ALA A 202 -3.07 2.48 1.03
C ALA A 202 -3.58 3.71 1.78
N PHE A 203 -4.90 3.89 1.79
CA PHE A 203 -5.56 4.94 2.54
C PHE A 203 -7.01 4.54 2.86
N VAL A 204 -7.56 5.13 3.92
CA VAL A 204 -8.96 4.95 4.29
C VAL A 204 -9.79 6.02 3.59
N GLY A 205 -10.81 5.60 2.87
CA GLY A 205 -11.69 6.49 2.13
C GLY A 205 -13.16 6.07 2.25
N PRO A 206 -14.09 7.01 1.97
CA PRO A 206 -15.50 6.70 1.99
C PRO A 206 -15.92 5.90 0.77
N ALA A 207 -16.89 5.01 0.94
CA ALA A 207 -17.52 4.31 -0.18
C ALA A 207 -19.02 4.13 0.00
N ARG A 208 -19.75 4.15 -1.12
CA ARG A 208 -21.22 4.02 -1.18
C ARG A 208 -21.63 2.65 -1.70
N TYR A 209 -21.46 1.62 -0.88
CA TYR A 209 -21.75 0.23 -1.30
C TYR A 209 -23.21 -0.18 -1.19
N PHE A 210 -24.10 0.54 -0.51
CA PHE A 210 -25.53 0.14 -0.37
C PHE A 210 -26.52 1.29 -0.51
N GLY A 211 -26.16 2.32 -1.27
CA GLY A 211 -27.09 3.36 -1.73
C GLY A 211 -27.60 4.34 -0.66
N VAL A 212 -27.24 4.17 0.62
CA VAL A 212 -27.75 5.07 1.68
C VAL A 212 -26.65 5.59 2.63
N GLN A 213 -25.64 4.79 2.98
CA GLN A 213 -24.63 5.20 3.97
C GLN A 213 -23.19 5.14 3.41
N LEU A 214 -22.41 6.16 3.72
CA LEU A 214 -20.96 6.19 3.48
C LEU A 214 -20.27 5.30 4.51
N THR A 215 -19.63 4.24 4.05
CA THR A 215 -18.85 3.34 4.90
C THR A 215 -17.36 3.54 4.61
N PRO A 216 -16.51 3.70 5.64
CA PRO A 216 -15.07 3.77 5.44
C PRO A 216 -14.54 2.39 5.02
N ILE A 217 -13.70 2.38 3.99
CA ILE A 217 -13.05 1.16 3.51
C ILE A 217 -11.56 1.43 3.30
N LEU A 218 -10.80 0.36 3.19
CA LEU A 218 -9.38 0.42 2.90
C LEU A 218 -9.15 0.31 1.39
N TYR A 219 -8.67 1.37 0.78
CA TYR A 219 -8.18 1.34 -0.60
C TYR A 219 -6.72 0.93 -0.60
N VAL A 220 -6.37 -0.09 -1.39
CA VAL A 220 -4.99 -0.59 -1.51
C VAL A 220 -4.63 -0.71 -2.97
N ALA A 221 -3.45 -0.20 -3.33
CA ALA A 221 -2.83 -0.46 -4.60
C ALA A 221 -1.43 -1.05 -4.38
N ALA A 222 -1.14 -2.18 -5.01
CA ALA A 222 0.10 -2.91 -4.79
C ALA A 222 0.71 -3.37 -6.11
N THR A 223 2.00 -3.14 -6.27
CA THR A 223 2.75 -3.65 -7.40
C THR A 223 2.92 -5.16 -7.27
N ASP A 224 2.81 -5.86 -8.40
CA ASP A 224 3.12 -7.29 -8.40
C ASP A 224 4.62 -7.53 -8.31
N THR A 225 5.03 -8.29 -7.29
CA THR A 225 6.43 -8.66 -7.06
C THR A 225 6.86 -9.84 -7.93
N ARG A 226 5.91 -10.69 -8.35
CA ARG A 226 6.14 -12.00 -9.01
C ARG A 226 6.86 -13.01 -8.10
N LEU A 227 6.87 -12.74 -6.79
CA LEU A 227 7.55 -13.58 -5.82
C LEU A 227 6.54 -14.49 -5.11
N GLY A 228 6.59 -15.77 -5.48
CA GLY A 228 5.77 -16.80 -4.87
C GLY A 228 4.38 -16.98 -5.49
N PRO A 229 3.66 -18.05 -5.11
CA PRO A 229 2.40 -18.44 -5.75
C PRO A 229 1.19 -17.63 -5.28
N TYR A 230 1.32 -16.82 -4.24
CA TYR A 230 0.19 -16.11 -3.61
C TYR A 230 -0.05 -14.71 -4.18
N ARG A 231 0.77 -14.27 -5.13
CA ARG A 231 0.65 -12.92 -5.69
C ARG A 231 -0.65 -12.71 -6.45
N ASP A 232 -1.23 -13.77 -7.01
CA ASP A 232 -2.54 -13.70 -7.67
C ASP A 232 -3.69 -13.27 -6.75
N MET A 233 -3.52 -13.42 -5.43
CA MET A 233 -4.50 -12.99 -4.43
C MET A 233 -4.39 -11.50 -4.08
N VAL A 234 -3.38 -10.80 -4.58
CA VAL A 234 -3.20 -9.35 -4.38
C VAL A 234 -3.52 -8.64 -5.70
N PRO A 235 -4.69 -7.99 -5.79
CA PRO A 235 -5.04 -7.19 -6.95
C PRO A 235 -4.14 -5.98 -7.09
N SER A 236 -4.08 -5.43 -8.30
CA SER A 236 -3.33 -4.20 -8.58
C SER A 236 -3.95 -3.01 -7.84
N ILE A 237 -5.28 -2.92 -7.81
CA ILE A 237 -6.05 -1.98 -6.98
C ILE A 237 -7.23 -2.72 -6.36
N ALA A 238 -7.53 -2.50 -5.08
CA ALA A 238 -8.69 -3.08 -4.41
C ALA A 238 -9.28 -2.18 -3.33
N GLY A 239 -10.60 -2.24 -3.16
CA GLY A 239 -11.33 -1.82 -1.98
C GLY A 239 -11.53 -3.00 -1.03
N ARG A 240 -11.04 -2.86 0.21
CA ARG A 240 -11.02 -3.90 1.24
C ARG A 240 -11.82 -3.47 2.46
N SER A 241 -12.45 -4.42 3.13
CA SER A 241 -13.25 -4.16 4.32
C SER A 241 -12.39 -3.86 5.54
N LEU A 242 -12.87 -2.95 6.38
CA LEU A 242 -12.33 -2.64 7.71
C LEU A 242 -13.18 -3.23 8.84
N GLU A 243 -14.22 -3.99 8.50
CA GLU A 243 -15.10 -4.64 9.48
C GLU A 243 -14.38 -5.84 10.12
N SER A 244 -14.44 -5.95 11.45
CA SER A 244 -13.74 -7.02 12.19
C SER A 244 -14.10 -8.44 11.74
N SER A 245 -15.32 -8.68 11.24
CA SER A 245 -15.76 -10.01 10.79
C SER A 245 -15.15 -10.45 9.46
N ARG A 246 -14.68 -9.51 8.64
CA ARG A 246 -14.13 -9.75 7.30
C ARG A 246 -12.96 -8.80 7.00
N LEU A 247 -12.11 -8.63 7.99
CA LEU A 247 -11.05 -7.64 7.97
C LEU A 247 -10.09 -7.87 6.80
N PHE A 248 -9.83 -6.82 6.03
CA PHE A 248 -8.98 -6.79 4.84
C PHE A 248 -9.44 -7.66 3.65
N THR A 249 -10.62 -8.29 3.70
CA THR A 249 -11.16 -9.01 2.54
C THR A 249 -11.58 -8.02 1.46
N ILE A 250 -11.52 -8.45 0.19
CA ILE A 250 -12.05 -7.67 -0.93
C ILE A 250 -13.57 -7.51 -0.75
N ILE A 251 -14.08 -6.33 -1.09
CA ILE A 251 -15.51 -6.07 -1.02
C ILE A 251 -16.16 -6.55 -2.31
N ASP A 252 -17.00 -7.58 -2.18
CA ASP A 252 -17.72 -8.17 -3.30
C ASP A 252 -19.23 -7.95 -3.18
N ARG A 253 -19.89 -7.79 -4.32
CA ARG A 253 -21.33 -7.51 -4.47
C ARG A 253 -22.03 -8.50 -5.40
N GLY A 254 -21.47 -9.70 -5.56
CA GLY A 254 -21.99 -10.78 -6.39
C GLY A 254 -20.87 -11.55 -7.09
N PHE A 255 -21.22 -12.39 -8.06
CA PHE A 255 -20.25 -13.22 -8.79
C PHE A 255 -19.36 -12.42 -9.77
N ALA A 256 -19.84 -11.28 -10.28
CA ALA A 256 -19.12 -10.45 -11.26
C ALA A 256 -18.66 -9.10 -10.70
N ASP A 257 -19.26 -8.65 -9.59
CA ASP A 257 -19.03 -7.32 -9.04
C ASP A 257 -18.10 -7.42 -7.83
N SER A 258 -16.80 -7.24 -8.06
CA SER A 258 -15.78 -7.20 -7.01
C SER A 258 -15.09 -5.84 -7.03
N ALA A 259 -14.81 -5.28 -5.86
CA ALA A 259 -14.09 -4.01 -5.73
C ALA A 259 -12.59 -4.22 -5.93
N ARG A 260 -12.19 -4.78 -7.08
CA ARG A 260 -10.81 -5.06 -7.43
C ARG A 260 -10.55 -4.81 -8.91
N VAL A 261 -9.31 -4.49 -9.22
CA VAL A 261 -8.80 -4.37 -10.58
C VAL A 261 -7.49 -5.11 -10.68
N ASP A 262 -7.42 -6.02 -11.65
CA ASP A 262 -6.25 -6.82 -11.94
C ASP A 262 -5.69 -6.48 -13.32
N ILE A 263 -4.37 -6.53 -13.42
CA ILE A 263 -3.68 -6.61 -14.70
C ILE A 263 -3.89 -8.02 -15.25
N SER A 264 -4.21 -8.11 -16.53
CA SER A 264 -4.48 -9.37 -17.20
C SER A 264 -3.31 -10.35 -17.05
N SER A 265 -3.63 -11.60 -16.74
CA SER A 265 -2.65 -12.64 -16.36
C SER A 265 -1.58 -12.88 -17.43
N ASN A 266 -1.92 -12.70 -18.71
CA ASN A 266 -1.00 -12.87 -19.84
C ASN A 266 0.10 -11.78 -19.93
N ILE A 267 -0.04 -10.66 -19.22
CA ILE A 267 0.91 -9.55 -19.28
C ILE A 267 1.48 -9.11 -17.93
N ARG A 268 0.88 -9.60 -16.85
CA ARG A 268 1.14 -9.24 -15.47
C ARG A 268 2.62 -9.33 -15.07
N ASP A 269 3.36 -10.30 -15.61
CA ASP A 269 4.77 -10.51 -15.29
C ASP A 269 5.73 -9.43 -15.84
N TYR A 270 5.31 -8.67 -16.86
CA TYR A 270 6.15 -7.67 -17.54
C TYR A 270 5.54 -6.26 -17.59
N PHE A 271 4.24 -6.11 -17.36
CA PHE A 271 3.60 -4.82 -17.19
C PHE A 271 3.43 -4.51 -15.70
N LEU A 272 4.48 -3.97 -15.09
CA LEU A 272 4.46 -3.57 -13.69
C LEU A 272 4.05 -2.11 -13.54
N VAL A 273 3.18 -1.85 -12.57
CA VAL A 273 2.69 -0.51 -12.22
C VAL A 273 3.32 -0.10 -10.90
N HIS A 274 3.93 1.08 -10.86
CA HIS A 274 4.49 1.66 -9.64
C HIS A 274 3.53 2.71 -9.08
N TYR A 275 3.06 2.52 -7.86
CA TYR A 275 2.11 3.42 -7.19
C TYR A 275 2.87 4.43 -6.34
N VAL A 276 2.58 5.71 -6.56
CA VAL A 276 3.30 6.83 -5.92
C VAL A 276 2.47 7.47 -4.82
N TYR A 277 1.17 7.65 -5.05
CA TYR A 277 0.29 8.33 -4.10
C TYR A 277 -1.16 7.94 -4.33
N GLY A 278 -2.01 8.16 -3.32
CA GLY A 278 -3.44 7.90 -3.39
C GLY A 278 -4.21 8.79 -2.44
N PHE A 279 -5.38 9.25 -2.87
CA PHE A 279 -6.25 10.11 -2.08
C PHE A 279 -7.69 10.00 -2.55
N TYR A 280 -8.64 10.46 -1.74
CA TYR A 280 -10.01 10.67 -2.16
C TYR A 280 -10.32 12.17 -2.20
N ALA A 281 -11.11 12.58 -3.18
CA ALA A 281 -11.64 13.93 -3.28
C ALA A 281 -13.04 13.85 -3.88
N ASN A 282 -13.97 14.64 -3.35
CA ASN A 282 -15.38 14.59 -3.72
C ASN A 282 -15.95 13.17 -3.53
N ASP A 283 -16.50 12.56 -4.58
CA ASP A 283 -17.02 11.17 -4.57
C ASP A 283 -16.07 10.18 -5.27
N TYR A 284 -14.82 10.58 -5.54
CA TYR A 284 -13.85 9.79 -6.30
C TYR A 284 -12.59 9.45 -5.50
N VAL A 285 -11.94 8.39 -5.94
CA VAL A 285 -10.73 7.83 -5.37
C VAL A 285 -9.67 7.82 -6.47
N TYR A 286 -8.52 8.42 -6.19
CA TYR A 286 -7.46 8.65 -7.16
C TYR A 286 -6.19 7.92 -6.74
N PHE A 287 -5.51 7.34 -7.72
CA PHE A 287 -4.18 6.76 -7.57
C PHE A 287 -3.24 7.39 -8.60
N ALA A 288 -2.12 7.93 -8.12
CA ALA A 288 -1.03 8.39 -8.97
C ALA A 288 -0.06 7.22 -9.20
N GLN A 289 0.18 6.89 -10.46
CA GLN A 289 0.97 5.74 -10.85
C GLN A 289 1.95 6.05 -11.98
N VAL A 290 3.08 5.35 -11.99
CA VAL A 290 4.09 5.34 -13.05
C VAL A 290 4.05 3.96 -13.69
N GLN A 291 3.74 3.93 -15.00
CA GLN A 291 3.68 2.70 -15.78
C GLN A 291 4.16 2.96 -17.21
N ARG A 292 4.43 1.88 -17.95
CA ARG A 292 4.78 1.98 -19.38
C ARG A 292 3.57 2.52 -20.15
N LYS A 293 3.81 3.42 -21.11
CA LYS A 293 2.75 4.02 -21.95
C LYS A 293 1.96 2.95 -22.73
N SER A 294 2.64 1.91 -23.21
CA SER A 294 2.02 0.77 -23.86
C SER A 294 2.53 -0.55 -23.26
N TYR A 295 1.65 -1.55 -23.24
CA TYR A 295 2.01 -2.94 -22.96
C TYR A 295 2.75 -3.58 -24.15
N LEU A 296 2.57 -3.04 -25.36
CA LEU A 296 3.27 -3.44 -26.57
C LEU A 296 4.62 -2.72 -26.67
N ARG A 297 5.70 -3.48 -26.91
CA ARG A 297 7.08 -2.94 -26.95
C ARG A 297 7.38 -2.03 -28.16
N THR A 298 6.49 -1.94 -29.15
CA THR A 298 6.82 -1.43 -30.50
C THR A 298 6.14 -0.10 -30.87
N MET A 299 5.28 0.47 -30.02
CA MET A 299 4.68 1.78 -30.29
C MET A 299 5.32 2.85 -29.40
N GLU A 300 6.47 3.32 -29.87
CA GLU A 300 7.10 4.57 -29.43
C GLU A 300 6.46 5.72 -30.19
N GLU A 301 5.95 6.71 -29.48
CA GLU A 301 5.36 7.90 -30.10
C GLU A 301 5.90 9.13 -29.38
N LEU A 302 6.39 10.08 -30.18
CA LEU A 302 6.98 11.34 -29.73
C LEU A 302 5.95 12.16 -28.94
N ALA A 303 6.40 12.74 -27.82
CA ALA A 303 5.60 13.65 -27.02
C ALA A 303 5.26 14.91 -27.81
N GLY A 304 3.96 15.16 -27.98
CA GLY A 304 3.44 16.41 -28.53
C GLY A 304 3.72 17.58 -27.59
N THR A 305 4.21 18.66 -28.16
CA THR A 305 4.38 19.95 -27.51
C THR A 305 3.10 20.76 -27.67
N ASP A 306 2.32 21.01 -26.60
CA ASP A 306 1.69 22.32 -26.45
C ASP A 306 1.09 22.62 -25.07
N LEU A 307 1.10 23.93 -24.81
CA LEU A 307 0.08 24.80 -24.23
C LEU A 307 0.20 25.34 -22.80
N THR A 308 0.09 26.67 -22.80
CA THR A 308 0.09 27.65 -21.71
C THR A 308 -1.31 28.25 -21.64
N GLU A 309 -1.96 28.34 -20.48
CA GLU A 309 -2.82 29.49 -20.10
C GLU A 309 -3.22 29.44 -18.61
N SER A 310 -3.40 30.64 -18.05
CA SER A 310 -3.64 30.99 -16.65
C SER A 310 -4.99 30.52 -16.09
N LEU A 311 -4.97 30.02 -14.85
CA LEU A 311 -6.16 29.70 -14.05
C LEU A 311 -6.64 30.92 -13.24
N ARG A 312 -7.96 31.08 -13.22
CA ARG A 312 -8.71 31.83 -12.20
C ARG A 312 -9.19 30.86 -11.13
N LEU A 313 -8.30 30.42 -10.23
CA LEU A 313 -8.70 29.58 -9.10
C LEU A 313 -9.45 30.42 -8.05
N GLU A 314 -10.65 29.98 -7.67
CA GLU A 314 -11.35 30.50 -6.49
C GLU A 314 -10.68 30.02 -5.20
N SER A 315 -10.64 30.88 -4.18
CA SER A 315 -10.07 30.55 -2.87
C SER A 315 -10.83 29.39 -2.24
N GLY A 316 -10.12 28.31 -1.87
CA GLY A 316 -10.70 27.09 -1.28
C GLY A 316 -10.81 25.89 -2.22
N SER A 317 -10.42 26.02 -3.50
CA SER A 317 -10.39 24.91 -4.46
C SER A 317 -9.33 23.83 -4.12
N LEU A 318 -9.68 22.55 -4.28
CA LEU A 318 -8.75 21.43 -4.12
C LEU A 318 -7.76 21.35 -5.30
N VAL A 319 -6.48 21.15 -4.98
CA VAL A 319 -5.40 20.98 -5.96
C VAL A 319 -4.52 19.79 -5.58
N LEU A 320 -4.04 19.05 -6.59
CA LEU A 320 -3.01 18.03 -6.46
C LEU A 320 -1.65 18.67 -6.79
N ILE A 321 -0.67 18.51 -5.91
CA ILE A 321 0.71 18.95 -6.16
C ILE A 321 1.56 17.69 -6.35
N GLY A 322 2.26 17.59 -7.47
CA GLY A 322 3.16 16.49 -7.77
C GLY A 322 4.57 16.98 -8.09
N VAL A 323 5.58 16.19 -7.74
CA VAL A 323 6.97 16.43 -8.14
C VAL A 323 7.35 15.39 -9.19
N PHE A 324 7.75 15.87 -10.37
CA PHE A 324 8.08 15.05 -11.53
C PHE A 324 9.55 15.21 -11.86
N THR A 325 10.14 14.18 -12.45
CA THR A 325 11.51 14.21 -12.93
C THR A 325 11.55 13.65 -14.33
N ASN A 326 12.48 14.14 -15.14
CA ASN A 326 12.81 13.44 -16.38
C ASN A 326 13.36 12.05 -16.04
N SER A 327 13.15 11.04 -16.90
CA SER A 327 13.77 9.73 -16.69
C SER A 327 15.25 9.77 -17.07
N ARG A 328 16.11 9.02 -16.34
CA ARG A 328 17.56 8.92 -16.69
C ARG A 328 17.80 8.25 -18.03
N GLN A 329 16.91 7.32 -18.38
CA GLN A 329 16.95 6.52 -19.59
C GLN A 329 15.52 6.41 -20.09
N ASP A 330 15.32 6.56 -21.39
CA ASP A 330 14.00 6.51 -21.99
C ASP A 330 13.25 5.25 -21.53
N HIS A 331 12.01 5.44 -21.07
CA HIS A 331 11.09 4.37 -20.66
C HIS A 331 11.45 3.60 -19.38
N THR A 332 12.33 4.11 -18.52
CA THR A 332 12.57 3.55 -17.17
C THR A 332 11.84 4.33 -16.08
N ASN A 333 11.56 3.67 -14.94
CA ASN A 333 11.05 4.32 -13.73
C ASN A 333 12.17 4.97 -12.89
N LYS A 334 13.38 5.13 -13.43
CA LYS A 334 14.52 5.67 -12.70
C LYS A 334 14.56 7.20 -12.77
N PRO A 335 14.47 7.90 -11.62
CA PRO A 335 14.40 9.35 -11.60
C PRO A 335 15.72 10.00 -12.07
N GLY A 336 15.60 10.96 -12.97
CA GLY A 336 16.66 11.83 -13.49
C GLY A 336 17.19 12.82 -12.47
N GLY A 337 18.05 13.73 -12.96
CA GLY A 337 18.66 14.78 -12.13
C GLY A 337 17.88 16.09 -12.12
N ARG A 338 16.86 16.25 -12.97
CA ARG A 338 16.06 17.48 -13.09
C ARG A 338 14.65 17.21 -12.65
N SER A 339 14.17 17.99 -11.68
CA SER A 339 12.82 17.87 -11.16
C SER A 339 11.99 19.11 -11.47
N ALA A 340 10.68 18.95 -11.50
CA ALA A 340 9.72 20.03 -11.60
C ALA A 340 8.56 19.79 -10.63
N VAL A 341 8.08 20.85 -9.99
CA VAL A 341 6.88 20.83 -9.14
C VAL A 341 5.71 21.29 -9.98
N CYS A 342 4.66 20.48 -10.03
CA CYS A 342 3.49 20.75 -10.84
C CYS A 342 2.20 20.73 -10.04
N VAL A 343 1.25 21.58 -10.42
CA VAL A 343 -0.03 21.77 -9.71
C VAL A 343 -1.19 21.50 -10.65
N PHE A 344 -2.11 20.64 -10.22
CA PHE A 344 -3.27 20.19 -10.98
C PHE A 344 -4.56 20.43 -10.18
N PRO A 345 -5.44 21.34 -10.61
CA PRO A 345 -6.75 21.50 -9.98
C PRO A 345 -7.58 20.23 -10.12
N ILE A 346 -8.25 19.81 -9.04
CA ILE A 346 -9.11 18.62 -9.07
C ILE A 346 -10.27 18.81 -10.05
N ALA A 347 -10.85 20.01 -10.13
CA ALA A 347 -11.92 20.32 -11.08
C ALA A 347 -11.49 20.14 -12.55
N GLN A 348 -10.26 20.50 -12.91
CA GLN A 348 -9.73 20.31 -14.27
C GLN A 348 -9.49 18.83 -14.57
N ILE A 349 -9.00 18.08 -13.57
CA ILE A 349 -8.88 16.62 -13.66
C ILE A 349 -10.24 15.97 -13.93
N GLU A 350 -11.26 16.30 -13.14
CA GLU A 350 -12.63 15.77 -13.29
C GLU A 350 -13.27 16.16 -14.63
N GLN A 351 -13.01 17.37 -15.12
CA GLN A 351 -13.47 17.80 -16.43
C GLN A 351 -12.86 16.95 -17.56
N SER A 352 -11.53 16.77 -17.56
CA SER A 352 -10.85 15.93 -18.57
C SER A 352 -11.36 14.49 -18.54
N PHE A 353 -11.71 13.97 -17.37
CA PHE A 353 -12.34 12.66 -17.26
C PHE A 353 -13.73 12.61 -17.89
N THR A 354 -14.57 13.58 -17.58
CA THR A 354 -15.92 13.69 -18.12
C THR A 354 -15.87 13.81 -19.65
N GLU A 355 -14.95 14.60 -20.18
CA GLU A 355 -14.70 14.72 -21.64
C GLU A 355 -14.29 13.39 -22.27
N ASN A 356 -13.32 12.67 -21.69
CA ASN A 356 -12.89 11.36 -22.19
C ASN A 356 -14.00 10.32 -22.16
N ILE A 357 -14.85 10.34 -21.12
CA ILE A 357 -16.04 9.49 -21.03
C ILE A 357 -17.02 9.82 -22.16
N HIS A 358 -17.31 11.11 -22.40
CA HIS A 358 -18.19 11.53 -23.49
C HIS A 358 -17.67 11.15 -24.87
N LEU A 359 -16.35 11.27 -25.10
CA LEU A 359 -15.72 10.86 -26.36
C LEU A 359 -15.90 9.35 -26.62
N CYS A 360 -15.83 8.53 -25.58
CA CYS A 360 -16.10 7.09 -25.66
C CYS A 360 -17.58 6.82 -25.97
N TYR A 361 -18.52 7.40 -25.21
CA TYR A 361 -19.95 7.18 -25.42
C TYR A 361 -20.48 7.73 -26.75
N ASN A 362 -19.88 8.80 -27.28
CA ASN A 362 -20.24 9.36 -28.59
C ASN A 362 -19.50 8.70 -29.77
N GLY A 363 -18.74 7.62 -29.52
CA GLY A 363 -18.02 6.88 -30.56
C GLY A 363 -16.88 7.64 -31.24
N SER A 364 -16.44 8.75 -30.64
CA SER A 364 -15.29 9.54 -31.14
C SER A 364 -13.96 8.83 -30.89
N VAL A 365 -13.92 7.92 -29.91
CA VAL A 365 -12.79 7.03 -29.64
C VAL A 365 -13.28 5.59 -29.67
N PHE A 366 -12.58 4.72 -30.41
CA PHE A 366 -12.99 3.33 -30.63
C PHE A 366 -12.50 2.34 -29.56
N SER A 367 -11.56 2.77 -28.70
CA SER A 367 -10.93 1.93 -27.68
C SER A 367 -10.94 2.57 -26.30
N ARG A 368 -11.08 1.74 -25.26
CA ARG A 368 -11.01 2.19 -23.85
C ARG A 368 -9.57 2.47 -23.37
N ASN A 369 -8.56 2.23 -24.21
CA ASN A 369 -7.12 2.39 -23.93
C ASN A 369 -6.66 1.78 -22.59
N MET A 370 -7.29 0.68 -22.18
CA MET A 370 -6.97 -0.10 -20.98
C MET A 370 -6.81 -1.59 -21.34
N ASP A 371 -6.08 -1.87 -22.42
CA ASP A 371 -5.89 -3.23 -22.93
C ASP A 371 -5.22 -4.16 -21.90
N TYR A 372 -4.47 -3.58 -20.96
CA TYR A 372 -3.80 -4.32 -19.91
C TYR A 372 -4.74 -4.89 -18.84
N ILE A 373 -5.99 -4.42 -18.77
CA ILE A 373 -7.00 -4.89 -17.82
C ILE A 373 -7.93 -5.90 -18.48
N ALA A 374 -8.47 -5.56 -19.66
CA ALA A 374 -9.54 -6.35 -20.31
C ALA A 374 -9.29 -6.64 -21.80
N GLY A 375 -8.08 -6.36 -22.32
CA GLY A 375 -7.78 -6.42 -23.75
C GLY A 375 -8.46 -5.30 -24.55
N SER A 376 -8.28 -5.33 -25.87
CA SER A 376 -8.87 -4.35 -26.80
C SER A 376 -10.37 -4.59 -26.95
N VAL A 377 -11.13 -4.10 -25.98
CA VAL A 377 -12.60 -4.06 -26.07
C VAL A 377 -12.98 -2.87 -26.97
N ASN A 378 -13.27 -3.18 -28.23
CA ASN A 378 -13.62 -2.20 -29.28
C ASN A 378 -15.05 -1.61 -29.15
N GLN A 379 -15.63 -1.59 -27.95
CA GLN A 379 -17.01 -1.16 -27.72
C GLN A 379 -17.11 -0.39 -26.40
N CYS A 380 -17.25 0.93 -26.50
CA CYS A 380 -17.76 1.75 -25.40
C CYS A 380 -19.18 1.29 -25.06
N PRO A 381 -19.56 1.23 -23.75
CA PRO A 381 -20.91 0.80 -23.38
C PRO A 381 -21.95 1.78 -23.94
N GLU A 382 -23.16 1.31 -24.25
CA GLU A 382 -24.26 2.20 -24.62
C GLU A 382 -24.74 2.99 -23.39
N PRO A 383 -25.11 4.27 -23.53
CA PRO A 383 -25.67 5.06 -22.43
C PRO A 383 -26.87 4.34 -21.79
N GLY A 384 -26.83 4.11 -20.47
CA GLY A 384 -27.91 3.45 -19.74
C GLY A 384 -27.81 1.93 -19.59
N VAL A 385 -26.76 1.29 -20.13
CA VAL A 385 -26.52 -0.18 -19.99
C VAL A 385 -25.48 -0.51 -18.89
N GLY A 386 -24.93 0.50 -18.22
CA GLY A 386 -23.94 0.32 -17.15
C GLY A 386 -24.55 -0.22 -15.86
N GLY A 387 -24.20 -1.45 -15.47
CA GLY A 387 -24.28 -1.88 -14.07
C GLY A 387 -23.45 -0.96 -13.16
N PHE A 388 -23.58 -1.13 -11.84
CA PHE A 388 -22.79 -0.40 -10.84
C PHE A 388 -21.30 -0.80 -10.91
N PHE A 389 -20.61 -0.45 -12.00
CA PHE A 389 -19.18 -0.57 -12.12
C PHE A 389 -18.57 0.45 -11.15
N PHE A 390 -17.70 -0.02 -10.25
CA PHE A 390 -16.74 0.86 -9.59
C PHE A 390 -16.00 1.58 -10.71
N SER A 391 -16.28 2.87 -10.89
CA SER A 391 -15.56 3.70 -11.85
C SER A 391 -14.18 3.97 -11.26
N TYR A 392 -13.30 2.97 -11.37
CA TYR A 392 -11.88 3.16 -11.15
C TYR A 392 -11.37 3.93 -12.36
N LEU A 393 -11.20 5.22 -12.16
CA LEU A 393 -10.78 6.13 -13.21
C LEU A 393 -9.25 6.11 -13.24
N PHE A 394 -8.70 5.31 -14.15
CA PHE A 394 -7.26 5.12 -14.28
C PHE A 394 -6.60 6.35 -14.90
N PHE A 395 -5.60 6.89 -14.21
CA PHE A 395 -4.76 7.98 -14.72
C PHE A 395 -3.61 7.42 -15.57
N PHE A 396 -3.45 7.95 -16.78
CA PHE A 396 -2.17 8.03 -17.46
C PHE A 396 -1.78 9.51 -17.51
N PHE A 397 -0.62 9.87 -16.96
CA PHE A 397 -0.12 11.26 -16.96
C PHE A 397 0.30 11.80 -18.34
N PHE A 398 0.09 11.04 -19.43
CA PHE A 398 0.47 11.45 -20.78
C PHE A 398 -0.76 11.94 -21.55
N GLY A 399 -1.13 13.20 -21.35
CA GLY A 399 -2.23 13.82 -22.09
C GLY A 399 -2.91 14.99 -21.39
N PHE A 400 -2.57 15.29 -20.13
CA PHE A 400 -3.04 16.52 -19.50
C PHE A 400 -2.25 17.69 -20.05
N PRO A 401 -2.88 18.83 -20.37
CA PRO A 401 -2.14 20.08 -20.49
C PRO A 401 -1.48 20.32 -19.13
N ILE A 402 -0.19 20.07 -19.03
CA ILE A 402 0.60 20.24 -17.82
C ILE A 402 0.59 21.73 -17.49
N THR A 403 -0.34 22.15 -16.63
CA THR A 403 -0.77 23.55 -16.64
C THR A 403 0.20 24.44 -15.86
N TYR A 404 0.91 23.90 -14.85
CA TYR A 404 1.94 24.62 -14.11
C TYR A 404 3.01 23.64 -13.70
N CYS A 405 4.22 23.77 -14.24
CA CYS A 405 5.40 23.12 -13.71
C CYS A 405 6.49 24.15 -13.52
N TRP A 406 7.02 24.25 -12.30
CA TRP A 406 8.22 25.01 -12.00
C TRP A 406 9.40 24.05 -11.91
N TYR A 407 10.43 24.26 -12.71
CA TYR A 407 11.67 23.49 -12.63
C TYR A 407 12.45 23.88 -11.37
N LEU A 408 12.92 22.86 -10.64
CA LEU A 408 13.77 23.00 -9.46
C LEU A 408 15.26 22.98 -9.82
#